data_AF-A0A9R1PLE0-F1
#
_entry.id   AF-A0A9R1PLE0-F1
#
_cell.length_a   1.000
_cell.length_b   1.000
_cell.length_c   1.000
_cell.angle_alpha   90.00
_cell.angle_beta   90.00
_cell.angle_gamma   90.00
#
_symmetry.space_group_name_H-M   'P 1'
#
loop_
_entity.id
_entity.type
_entity.pdbx_description
1 polymer ?
#
loop_
_entity_poly.entity_id
_entity_poly.type
_entity_poly.pdbx_seq_one_letter_code
_entity_poly.pdbx_strand_id
1 'polypeptide(L)'
;MEKMVAALLSAGANPSLVTDPTAVSPGGCTPADLAARQGYVGLAAYLAEKGLTAHFESMSLSKGTKQSPSRTKLTKVHSEKFENLTEQELCLKESLAAYRNAADAASNIQAALRDRTLKLQTKAILLANPEMQATAIVAAMRIQHAFRNYNRKKEMRAAARIQNHFRTWKVRRNFTNMRRQAIRIQAAYRGHQVRRQYRKVIWSVGVVEKAILRWRKKRKGLRGIANGMPVEMTVDIEAASTAEEGFFQASRQQAEDRFNRSVVRVQALFRCHRAQHEYRRMRIAHEEAKLEFSKGQQQAPACRR
;
A
#
# COMPACT_ATOMS: atom_id res chain seq x y z
N MET A 1 44.81 0.41 13.81
CA MET A 1 43.75 0.61 12.80
C MET A 1 42.66 -0.45 12.87
N GLU A 2 42.93 -1.73 12.54
CA GLU A 2 41.91 -2.80 12.40
C GLU A 2 40.83 -2.80 13.50
N LYS A 3 41.20 -2.85 14.79
CA LYS A 3 40.24 -2.83 15.93
C LYS A 3 39.29 -1.63 15.96
N MET A 4 39.73 -0.44 15.53
CA MET A 4 38.88 0.77 15.48
C MET A 4 37.84 0.67 14.36
N VAL A 5 38.25 0.15 13.19
CA VAL A 5 37.34 -0.08 12.05
C VAL A 5 36.34 -1.19 12.40
N ALA A 6 36.78 -2.23 13.11
CA ALA A 6 35.94 -3.30 13.60
C ALA A 6 34.85 -2.81 14.57
N ALA A 7 35.20 -1.93 15.52
CA ALA A 7 34.25 -1.31 16.43
C ALA A 7 33.22 -0.43 15.70
N LEU A 8 33.66 0.40 14.74
CA LEU A 8 32.77 1.26 13.95
C LEU A 8 31.76 0.45 13.11
N LEU A 9 32.21 -0.62 12.45
CA LEU A 9 31.34 -1.53 11.72
C LEU A 9 30.37 -2.28 12.66
N SER A 10 30.82 -2.67 13.85
CA SER A 10 29.98 -3.31 14.87
C SER A 10 28.88 -2.37 15.40
N ALA A 11 29.19 -1.08 15.51
CA ALA A 11 28.24 -0.01 15.82
C ALA A 11 27.29 0.36 14.66
N GLY A 12 27.38 -0.30 13.50
CA GLY A 12 26.49 -0.11 12.36
C GLY A 12 26.90 0.98 11.37
N ALA A 13 28.17 1.44 11.38
CA ALA A 13 28.65 2.36 10.35
C ALA A 13 28.62 1.69 8.96
N ASN A 14 28.05 2.38 7.96
CA ASN A 14 27.89 1.85 6.60
C ASN A 14 29.17 2.04 5.74
N PRO A 15 29.94 0.98 5.40
CA PRO A 15 31.15 1.10 4.59
C PRO A 15 30.88 1.35 3.09
N SER A 16 29.61 1.39 2.68
CA SER A 16 29.15 1.80 1.34
C SER A 16 29.08 3.32 1.15
N LEU A 17 29.15 4.10 2.23
CA LEU A 17 29.13 5.56 2.18
C LEU A 17 30.45 6.13 1.65
N VAL A 18 30.38 7.38 1.20
CA VAL A 18 31.46 8.08 0.48
C VAL A 18 31.74 9.39 1.22
N THR A 19 33.01 9.78 1.34
CA THR A 19 33.41 11.12 1.81
C THR A 19 32.98 12.21 0.83
N ASP A 20 32.99 13.45 1.28
CA ASP A 20 32.74 14.61 0.42
C ASP A 20 33.69 14.66 -0.81
N PRO A 21 33.26 15.29 -1.91
CA PRO A 21 34.10 15.55 -3.06
C PRO A 21 35.33 16.39 -2.69
N THR A 22 36.50 15.98 -3.18
CA THR A 22 37.76 16.75 -3.04
C THR A 22 38.43 16.87 -4.41
N ALA A 23 39.38 17.79 -4.56
CA ALA A 23 40.13 17.95 -5.82
C ALA A 23 40.85 16.65 -6.27
N VAL A 24 41.21 15.77 -5.33
CA VAL A 24 41.87 14.47 -5.59
C VAL A 24 40.86 13.32 -5.78
N SER A 25 39.57 13.59 -5.60
CA SER A 25 38.46 12.65 -5.87
C SER A 25 37.13 13.42 -5.99
N PRO A 26 36.74 13.90 -7.19
CA PRO A 26 35.50 14.65 -7.39
C PRO A 26 34.24 13.79 -7.22
N GLY A 27 34.38 12.46 -7.21
CA GLY A 27 33.35 11.50 -6.80
C GLY A 27 33.49 11.02 -5.36
N GLY A 28 34.26 11.72 -4.51
CA GLY A 28 34.57 11.31 -3.13
C GLY A 28 35.39 10.01 -3.02
N CYS A 29 35.65 9.55 -1.79
CA CYS A 29 36.32 8.28 -1.51
C CYS A 29 35.45 7.38 -0.62
N THR A 30 35.43 6.07 -0.88
CA THR A 30 34.93 5.08 0.09
C THR A 30 36.01 4.76 1.14
N PRO A 31 35.64 4.21 2.32
CA PRO A 31 36.62 3.68 3.27
C PRO A 31 37.61 2.67 2.67
N ALA A 32 37.16 1.88 1.67
CA ALA A 32 38.02 0.96 0.92
C ALA A 32 39.02 1.68 0.00
N ASP A 33 38.68 2.85 -0.56
CA ASP A 33 39.62 3.67 -1.32
C ASP A 33 40.72 4.25 -0.41
N LEU A 34 40.35 4.69 0.79
CA LEU A 34 41.29 5.25 1.76
C LEU A 34 42.26 4.18 2.30
N ALA A 35 41.75 3.00 2.67
CA ALA A 35 42.59 1.88 3.11
C ALA A 35 43.54 1.39 1.99
N ALA A 36 43.08 1.37 0.73
CA ALA A 36 43.91 1.00 -0.41
C ALA A 36 45.02 2.05 -0.69
N ARG A 37 44.71 3.36 -0.58
CA ARG A 37 45.69 4.44 -0.71
C ARG A 37 46.80 4.37 0.37
N GLN A 38 46.51 3.78 1.53
CA GLN A 38 47.46 3.54 2.61
C GLN A 38 48.20 2.18 2.51
N GLY A 39 47.95 1.38 1.46
CA GLY A 39 48.60 0.09 1.24
C GLY A 39 48.02 -1.10 2.03
N TYR A 40 46.94 -0.92 2.79
CA TYR A 40 46.29 -1.99 3.56
C TYR A 40 45.34 -2.81 2.68
N VAL A 41 45.88 -3.70 1.85
CA VAL A 41 45.13 -4.42 0.80
C VAL A 41 44.03 -5.32 1.39
N GLY A 42 44.32 -6.09 2.44
CA GLY A 42 43.30 -6.97 3.05
C GLY A 42 42.17 -6.20 3.73
N LEU A 43 42.49 -5.10 4.41
CA LEU A 43 41.52 -4.19 5.03
C LEU A 43 40.63 -3.50 3.98
N ALA A 44 41.25 -3.03 2.88
CA ALA A 44 40.52 -2.42 1.77
C ALA A 44 39.55 -3.41 1.09
N ALA A 45 39.95 -4.67 0.94
CA ALA A 45 39.08 -5.72 0.42
C ALA A 45 37.97 -6.12 1.41
N TYR A 46 38.24 -6.11 2.71
CA TYR A 46 37.22 -6.33 3.75
C TYR A 46 36.12 -5.26 3.68
N LEU A 47 36.53 -3.99 3.65
CA LEU A 47 35.61 -2.85 3.52
C LEU A 47 34.87 -2.86 2.18
N ALA A 48 35.51 -3.32 1.10
CA ALA A 48 34.88 -3.49 -0.21
C ALA A 48 33.78 -4.57 -0.19
N GLU A 49 34.01 -5.74 0.42
CA GLU A 49 32.99 -6.78 0.56
C GLU A 49 31.77 -6.27 1.36
N LYS A 50 32.01 -5.69 2.55
CA LYS A 50 30.93 -5.15 3.40
C LYS A 50 30.19 -3.98 2.75
N GLY A 51 30.88 -3.14 1.98
CA GLY A 51 30.28 -2.05 1.21
C GLY A 51 29.34 -2.57 0.11
N LEU A 52 29.75 -3.62 -0.61
CA LEU A 52 28.92 -4.26 -1.63
C LEU A 52 27.67 -4.93 -1.01
N THR A 53 27.81 -5.64 0.12
CA THR A 53 26.66 -6.28 0.78
C THR A 53 25.68 -5.25 1.35
N ALA A 54 26.16 -4.21 2.04
CA ALA A 54 25.30 -3.16 2.59
C ALA A 54 24.56 -2.37 1.49
N HIS A 55 25.24 -2.07 0.37
CA HIS A 55 24.60 -1.43 -0.78
C HIS A 55 23.52 -2.34 -1.40
N PHE A 56 23.79 -3.64 -1.57
CA PHE A 56 22.78 -4.59 -2.05
C PHE A 56 21.57 -4.70 -1.11
N GLU A 57 21.80 -4.82 0.20
CA GLU A 57 20.72 -4.90 1.20
C GLU A 57 19.83 -3.66 1.17
N SER A 58 20.40 -2.46 1.01
CA SER A 58 19.64 -1.21 0.87
C SER A 58 18.71 -1.20 -0.37
N MET A 59 19.16 -1.75 -1.50
CA MET A 59 18.34 -1.85 -2.70
C MET A 59 17.27 -2.95 -2.61
N SER A 60 17.58 -4.09 -1.98
CA SER A 60 16.63 -5.20 -1.83
C SER A 60 15.47 -4.85 -0.90
N LEU A 61 15.72 -4.05 0.15
CA LEU A 61 14.66 -3.45 0.97
C LEU A 61 13.68 -2.61 0.13
N SER A 62 14.18 -1.86 -0.86
CA SER A 62 13.32 -1.01 -1.72
C SER A 62 12.49 -1.79 -2.76
N LYS A 63 12.92 -3.00 -3.16
CA LYS A 63 12.21 -3.84 -4.14
C LYS A 63 11.26 -4.87 -3.50
N GLY A 64 11.36 -5.12 -2.19
CA GLY A 64 10.59 -6.17 -1.49
C GLY A 64 11.01 -7.61 -1.86
N THR A 65 12.00 -7.77 -2.73
CA THR A 65 12.49 -9.07 -3.18
C THR A 65 13.18 -9.79 -2.03
N LYS A 66 12.62 -10.92 -1.56
CA LYS A 66 13.23 -11.78 -0.51
C LYS A 66 14.48 -12.55 -0.99
N GLN A 67 15.11 -12.11 -2.08
CA GLN A 67 16.47 -12.44 -2.43
C GLN A 67 17.40 -11.60 -1.54
N SER A 68 17.61 -12.08 -0.32
CA SER A 68 18.90 -11.85 0.35
C SER A 68 20.04 -12.25 -0.61
N PRO A 69 21.26 -11.69 -0.46
CA PRO A 69 22.40 -12.29 -1.14
C PRO A 69 22.56 -13.73 -0.62
N SER A 70 23.48 -14.49 -1.21
CA SER A 70 23.83 -15.83 -0.72
C SER A 70 24.50 -15.78 0.66
N ARG A 71 23.71 -15.49 1.72
CA ARG A 71 23.91 -16.01 3.07
C ARG A 71 23.76 -17.52 2.96
N THR A 72 24.82 -18.13 2.44
CA THR A 72 25.03 -19.55 2.33
C THR A 72 24.67 -20.13 3.69
N LYS A 73 23.80 -21.14 3.72
CA LYS A 73 23.30 -21.74 4.98
C LYS A 73 24.38 -22.64 5.63
N LEU A 74 25.62 -22.13 5.71
CA LEU A 74 26.73 -22.72 6.46
C LEU A 74 26.43 -22.75 7.96
N THR A 75 25.48 -21.94 8.44
CA THR A 75 24.87 -22.05 9.77
C THR A 75 23.94 -23.27 9.87
N LYS A 76 24.50 -24.48 9.71
CA LYS A 76 24.28 -25.68 10.55
C LYS A 76 24.91 -26.97 9.99
N VAL A 77 25.00 -27.15 8.67
CA VAL A 77 25.40 -28.44 8.05
C VAL A 77 26.92 -28.71 8.08
N HIS A 78 27.71 -27.74 8.54
CA HIS A 78 29.18 -27.76 8.47
C HIS A 78 29.82 -27.34 9.81
N SER A 79 29.40 -27.98 10.91
CA SER A 79 30.07 -27.85 12.22
C SER A 79 30.99 -29.03 12.55
N GLU A 80 30.79 -30.20 11.93
CA GLU A 80 31.31 -31.50 12.39
C GLU A 80 32.60 -31.96 11.66
N LYS A 81 33.29 -31.06 10.95
CA LYS A 81 34.50 -31.38 10.15
C LYS A 81 35.59 -30.29 10.20
N PHE A 82 35.63 -29.46 11.24
CA PHE A 82 36.36 -28.17 11.20
C PHE A 82 37.55 -27.99 12.15
N GLU A 83 37.88 -28.98 12.98
CA GLU A 83 38.90 -28.80 14.03
C GLU A 83 40.36 -29.04 13.55
N ASN A 84 40.56 -29.57 12.35
CA ASN A 84 41.88 -29.97 11.82
C ASN A 84 42.24 -29.33 10.45
N LEU A 85 41.91 -28.05 10.24
CA LEU A 85 42.34 -27.29 9.04
C LEU A 85 43.48 -26.33 9.37
N THR A 86 44.47 -26.22 8.48
CA THR A 86 45.60 -25.31 8.64
C THR A 86 45.18 -23.84 8.54
N GLU A 87 45.98 -22.93 9.11
CA GLU A 87 45.68 -21.49 9.07
C GLU A 87 45.53 -20.98 7.63
N GLN A 88 46.32 -21.52 6.70
CA GLN A 88 46.35 -21.16 5.28
C GLN A 88 45.11 -21.66 4.52
N GLU A 89 44.66 -22.90 4.75
CA GLU A 89 43.42 -23.42 4.16
C GLU A 89 42.18 -22.64 4.62
N LEU A 90 42.14 -22.25 5.89
CA LEU A 90 41.11 -21.36 6.42
C LEU A 90 41.17 -19.99 5.72
N CYS A 91 42.35 -19.39 5.59
CA CYS A 91 42.58 -18.12 4.89
C CYS A 91 42.07 -18.15 3.42
N LEU A 92 42.31 -19.27 2.71
CA LEU A 92 41.84 -19.51 1.35
C LEU A 92 40.32 -19.71 1.30
N LYS A 93 39.75 -20.53 2.18
CA LYS A 93 38.29 -20.75 2.28
C LYS A 93 37.53 -19.45 2.53
N GLU A 94 38.07 -18.59 3.39
CA GLU A 94 37.46 -17.33 3.81
C GLU A 94 37.53 -16.25 2.73
N SER A 95 38.65 -16.13 2.03
CA SER A 95 38.78 -15.23 0.88
C SER A 95 37.96 -15.69 -0.33
N LEU A 96 37.81 -17.00 -0.55
CA LEU A 96 36.87 -17.56 -1.54
C LEU A 96 35.40 -17.26 -1.19
N ALA A 97 35.02 -17.27 0.10
CA ALA A 97 33.68 -16.88 0.52
C ALA A 97 33.43 -15.38 0.27
N ALA A 98 34.40 -14.51 0.63
CA ALA A 98 34.35 -13.08 0.35
C ALA A 98 34.20 -12.78 -1.15
N TYR A 99 34.96 -13.51 -1.99
CA TYR A 99 34.89 -13.39 -3.44
C TYR A 99 33.50 -13.72 -4.00
N ARG A 100 32.89 -14.82 -3.54
CA ARG A 100 31.52 -15.21 -3.94
C ARG A 100 30.48 -14.18 -3.47
N ASN A 101 30.55 -13.74 -2.21
CA ASN A 101 29.66 -12.70 -1.68
C ASN A 101 29.74 -11.39 -2.50
N ALA A 102 30.95 -10.96 -2.85
CA ALA A 102 31.17 -9.75 -3.65
C ALA A 102 30.68 -9.90 -5.10
N ALA A 103 30.88 -11.06 -5.73
CA ALA A 103 30.40 -11.35 -7.08
C ALA A 103 28.86 -11.45 -7.14
N ASP A 104 28.24 -12.12 -6.16
CA ASP A 104 26.78 -12.21 -6.04
C ASP A 104 26.17 -10.82 -5.80
N ALA A 105 26.73 -10.01 -4.91
CA ALA A 105 26.27 -8.64 -4.68
C ALA A 105 26.43 -7.76 -5.94
N ALA A 106 27.60 -7.79 -6.59
CA ALA A 106 27.88 -6.95 -7.76
C ALA A 106 27.05 -7.33 -8.99
N SER A 107 26.85 -8.63 -9.26
CA SER A 107 26.01 -9.10 -10.37
C SER A 107 24.55 -8.68 -10.19
N ASN A 108 24.01 -8.78 -8.98
CA ASN A 108 22.66 -8.29 -8.66
C ASN A 108 22.55 -6.75 -8.74
N ILE A 109 23.58 -6.00 -8.30
CA ILE A 109 23.66 -4.54 -8.48
C ILE A 109 23.61 -4.18 -9.97
N GLN A 110 24.45 -4.82 -10.81
CA GLN A 110 24.46 -4.60 -12.25
C GLN A 110 23.14 -4.97 -12.92
N ALA A 111 22.51 -6.09 -12.53
CA ALA A 111 21.20 -6.49 -13.04
C ALA A 111 20.11 -5.45 -12.71
N ALA A 112 20.06 -4.96 -11.47
CA ALA A 112 19.11 -3.92 -11.06
C ALA A 112 19.32 -2.58 -11.79
N LEU A 113 20.55 -2.29 -12.23
CA LEU A 113 20.89 -1.10 -13.01
C LEU A 113 20.55 -1.23 -14.50
N ARG A 114 20.65 -2.45 -15.06
CA ARG A 114 20.17 -2.82 -16.41
C ARG A 114 18.65 -2.80 -16.50
N ASP A 115 17.94 -3.33 -15.49
CA ASP A 115 16.49 -3.14 -15.34
C ASP A 115 16.11 -1.66 -15.44
N ARG A 116 16.88 -0.79 -14.76
CA ARG A 116 16.59 0.64 -14.67
C ARG A 116 16.91 1.38 -15.97
N THR A 117 17.99 1.05 -16.70
CA THR A 117 18.22 1.64 -18.03
C THR A 117 17.14 1.21 -19.03
N LEU A 118 16.80 -0.07 -19.09
CA LEU A 118 15.75 -0.57 -19.98
C LEU A 118 14.37 0.04 -19.67
N LYS A 119 14.02 0.23 -18.39
CA LYS A 119 12.79 0.94 -17.97
C LYS A 119 12.80 2.44 -18.26
N LEU A 120 13.96 3.06 -18.41
CA LEU A 120 14.08 4.47 -18.83
C LEU A 120 14.05 4.59 -20.36
N GLN A 121 14.76 3.72 -21.08
CA GLN A 121 14.76 3.67 -22.55
C GLN A 121 13.36 3.32 -23.11
N THR A 122 12.67 2.33 -22.54
CA THR A 122 11.29 2.02 -22.95
C THR A 122 10.31 3.17 -22.68
N LYS A 123 10.45 3.88 -21.54
CA LYS A 123 9.70 5.13 -21.30
C LYS A 123 10.03 6.21 -22.34
N ALA A 124 11.31 6.43 -22.66
CA ALA A 124 11.73 7.41 -23.65
C ALA A 124 11.20 7.06 -25.06
N ILE A 125 11.21 5.78 -25.45
CA ILE A 125 10.65 5.31 -26.73
C ILE A 125 9.13 5.47 -26.76
N LEU A 126 8.41 5.22 -25.66
CA LEU A 126 6.97 5.46 -25.57
C LEU A 126 6.61 6.94 -25.66
N LEU A 127 7.42 7.84 -25.07
CA LEU A 127 7.27 9.28 -25.19
C LEU A 127 7.65 9.81 -26.59
N ALA A 128 8.63 9.19 -27.25
CA ALA A 128 9.04 9.51 -28.62
C ALA A 128 8.05 8.98 -29.67
N ASN A 129 7.22 7.99 -29.32
CA ASN A 129 6.15 7.44 -30.15
C ASN A 129 4.76 7.83 -29.59
N PRO A 130 4.40 9.13 -29.55
CA PRO A 130 3.17 9.60 -28.90
C PRO A 130 1.91 9.01 -29.56
N GLU A 131 1.96 8.61 -30.83
CA GLU A 131 0.86 7.94 -31.53
C GLU A 131 0.49 6.58 -30.91
N MET A 132 1.50 5.79 -30.49
CA MET A 132 1.27 4.50 -29.83
C MET A 132 0.71 4.70 -28.42
N GLN A 133 1.16 5.75 -27.71
CA GLN A 133 0.60 6.12 -26.42
C GLN A 133 -0.82 6.66 -26.55
N ALA A 134 -1.10 7.52 -27.55
CA ALA A 134 -2.41 8.10 -27.80
C ALA A 134 -3.44 7.04 -28.23
N THR A 135 -3.08 6.10 -29.10
CA THR A 135 -3.97 4.98 -29.48
C THR A 135 -4.28 4.07 -28.29
N ALA A 136 -3.31 3.79 -27.40
CA ALA A 136 -3.54 3.08 -26.16
C ALA A 136 -4.45 3.85 -25.19
N ILE A 137 -4.28 5.16 -25.04
CA ILE A 137 -5.15 6.04 -24.23
C ILE A 137 -6.58 6.05 -24.78
N VAL A 138 -6.75 6.21 -26.10
CA VAL A 138 -8.07 6.18 -26.76
C VAL A 138 -8.74 4.82 -26.60
N ALA A 139 -8.00 3.71 -26.71
CA ALA A 139 -8.52 2.37 -26.44
C ALA A 139 -9.00 2.23 -24.98
N ALA A 140 -8.18 2.67 -24.01
CA ALA A 140 -8.53 2.67 -22.59
C ALA A 140 -9.78 3.54 -22.30
N MET A 141 -9.86 4.74 -22.86
CA MET A 141 -11.03 5.62 -22.75
C MET A 141 -12.30 4.96 -23.31
N ARG A 142 -12.22 4.29 -24.47
CA ARG A 142 -13.36 3.59 -25.08
C ARG A 142 -13.84 2.42 -24.21
N ILE A 143 -12.93 1.65 -23.62
CA ILE A 143 -13.24 0.55 -22.69
C ILE A 143 -13.90 1.11 -21.40
N GLN A 144 -13.30 2.14 -20.80
CA GLN A 144 -13.85 2.78 -19.60
C GLN A 144 -15.23 3.39 -19.84
N HIS A 145 -15.44 4.07 -20.99
CA HIS A 145 -16.74 4.61 -21.37
C HIS A 145 -17.78 3.50 -21.57
N ALA A 146 -17.42 2.41 -22.26
CA ALA A 146 -18.31 1.27 -22.45
C ALA A 146 -18.76 0.65 -21.11
N PHE A 147 -17.82 0.46 -20.17
CA PHE A 147 -18.10 -0.04 -18.83
C PHE A 147 -19.00 0.91 -18.00
N ARG A 148 -18.69 2.22 -17.99
CA ARG A 148 -19.53 3.24 -17.32
C ARG A 148 -20.95 3.27 -17.91
N ASN A 149 -21.08 3.19 -19.23
CA ASN A 149 -22.39 3.18 -19.90
C ASN A 149 -23.16 1.87 -19.65
N TYR A 150 -22.47 0.73 -19.51
CA TYR A 150 -23.08 -0.54 -19.09
C TYR A 150 -23.64 -0.46 -17.66
N ASN A 151 -22.86 0.05 -16.70
CA ASN A 151 -23.31 0.21 -15.31
C ASN A 151 -24.51 1.16 -15.21
N ARG A 152 -24.45 2.34 -15.85
CA ARG A 152 -25.59 3.26 -15.94
C ARG A 152 -26.84 2.58 -16.53
N LYS A 153 -26.70 1.79 -17.61
CA LYS A 153 -27.82 1.03 -18.20
C LYS A 153 -28.36 -0.05 -17.26
N LYS A 154 -27.50 -0.70 -16.46
CA LYS A 154 -27.88 -1.68 -15.43
C LYS A 154 -28.68 -1.02 -14.29
N GLU A 155 -28.22 0.13 -13.80
CA GLU A 155 -28.88 0.94 -12.78
C GLU A 155 -30.23 1.48 -13.26
N MET A 156 -30.29 2.09 -14.45
CA MET A 156 -31.55 2.56 -15.04
C MET A 156 -32.59 1.43 -15.21
N ARG A 157 -32.15 0.23 -15.61
CA ARG A 157 -33.02 -0.97 -15.69
C ARG A 157 -33.53 -1.41 -14.32
N ALA A 158 -32.72 -1.33 -13.27
CA ALA A 158 -33.14 -1.63 -11.90
C ALA A 158 -34.14 -0.59 -11.37
N ALA A 159 -33.84 0.71 -11.54
CA ALA A 159 -34.73 1.81 -11.17
C ALA A 159 -36.09 1.71 -11.88
N ALA A 160 -36.11 1.43 -13.19
CA ALA A 160 -37.35 1.24 -13.95
C ALA A 160 -38.20 0.06 -13.42
N ARG A 161 -37.58 -1.05 -13.01
CA ARG A 161 -38.28 -2.19 -12.38
C ARG A 161 -38.92 -1.79 -11.05
N ILE A 162 -38.19 -1.09 -10.19
CA ILE A 162 -38.69 -0.59 -8.89
C ILE A 162 -39.84 0.41 -9.09
N GLN A 163 -39.67 1.38 -10.00
CA GLN A 163 -40.70 2.37 -10.34
C GLN A 163 -41.97 1.71 -10.89
N ASN A 164 -41.86 0.72 -11.79
CA ASN A 164 -43.01 0.00 -12.32
C ASN A 164 -43.72 -0.85 -11.26
N HIS A 165 -42.97 -1.48 -10.35
CA HIS A 165 -43.56 -2.19 -9.21
C HIS A 165 -44.32 -1.23 -8.28
N PHE A 166 -43.70 -0.10 -7.91
CA PHE A 166 -44.33 0.92 -7.06
C PHE A 166 -45.58 1.55 -7.70
N ARG A 167 -45.52 1.91 -9.00
CA ARG A 167 -46.68 2.40 -9.75
C ARG A 167 -47.83 1.38 -9.75
N THR A 168 -47.52 0.11 -10.03
CA THR A 168 -48.50 -0.99 -10.01
C THR A 168 -49.10 -1.20 -8.62
N TRP A 169 -48.29 -1.18 -7.57
CA TRP A 169 -48.73 -1.27 -6.18
C TRP A 169 -49.64 -0.10 -5.79
N LYS A 170 -49.27 1.14 -6.13
CA LYS A 170 -50.06 2.35 -5.86
C LYS A 170 -51.44 2.27 -6.52
N VAL A 171 -51.51 1.85 -7.79
CA VAL A 171 -52.79 1.64 -8.51
C VAL A 171 -53.62 0.54 -7.85
N ARG A 172 -53.04 -0.63 -7.53
CA ARG A 172 -53.75 -1.73 -6.83
C ARG A 172 -54.26 -1.32 -5.45
N ARG A 173 -53.49 -0.52 -4.69
CA ARG A 173 -53.88 0.01 -3.37
C ARG A 173 -55.03 0.99 -3.48
N ASN A 174 -55.00 1.90 -4.46
CA ASN A 174 -56.08 2.84 -4.71
C ASN A 174 -57.36 2.12 -5.16
N PHE A 175 -57.27 1.16 -6.09
CA PHE A 175 -58.41 0.37 -6.54
C PHE A 175 -59.06 -0.45 -5.41
N THR A 176 -58.26 -1.11 -4.57
CA THR A 176 -58.79 -1.89 -3.44
C THR A 176 -59.41 -1.01 -2.34
N ASN A 177 -58.87 0.19 -2.10
CA ASN A 177 -59.49 1.18 -1.22
C ASN A 177 -60.83 1.69 -1.79
N MET A 178 -60.87 2.08 -3.06
CA MET A 178 -62.07 2.53 -3.76
C MET A 178 -63.15 1.45 -3.78
N ARG A 179 -62.80 0.19 -4.09
CA ARG A 179 -63.72 -0.96 -4.06
C ARG A 179 -64.28 -1.20 -2.66
N ARG A 180 -63.47 -1.07 -1.59
CA ARG A 180 -63.94 -1.14 -0.20
C ARG A 180 -64.90 -0.02 0.16
N GLN A 181 -64.65 1.21 -0.29
CA GLN A 181 -65.56 2.35 -0.09
C GLN A 181 -66.88 2.15 -0.84
N ALA A 182 -66.85 1.74 -2.11
CA ALA A 182 -68.04 1.46 -2.91
C ALA A 182 -68.91 0.36 -2.28
N ILE A 183 -68.31 -0.76 -1.86
CA ILE A 183 -69.03 -1.85 -1.18
C ILE A 183 -69.64 -1.38 0.15
N ARG A 184 -68.93 -0.55 0.93
CA ARG A 184 -69.49 0.05 2.16
C ARG A 184 -70.70 0.94 1.87
N ILE A 185 -70.66 1.76 0.82
CA ILE A 185 -71.79 2.61 0.41
C ILE A 185 -72.96 1.75 -0.07
N GLN A 186 -72.71 0.73 -0.91
CA GLN A 186 -73.75 -0.20 -1.39
C GLN A 186 -74.42 -0.97 -0.24
N ALA A 187 -73.64 -1.46 0.73
CA ALA A 187 -74.17 -2.14 1.92
C ALA A 187 -74.95 -1.18 2.83
N ALA A 188 -74.43 0.04 3.05
CA ALA A 188 -75.11 1.07 3.81
C ALA A 188 -76.43 1.52 3.15
N TYR A 189 -76.47 1.62 1.82
CA TYR A 189 -77.67 1.92 1.03
C TYR A 189 -78.72 0.80 1.14
N ARG A 190 -78.34 -0.46 0.87
CA ARG A 190 -79.25 -1.63 1.03
C ARG A 190 -79.81 -1.70 2.46
N GLY A 191 -78.95 -1.54 3.47
CA GLY A 191 -79.37 -1.48 4.88
C GLY A 191 -80.21 -0.25 5.21
N HIS A 192 -79.99 0.91 4.56
CA HIS A 192 -80.85 2.08 4.70
C HIS A 192 -82.23 1.84 4.09
N GLN A 193 -82.32 1.20 2.91
CA GLN A 193 -83.58 0.91 2.24
C GLN A 193 -84.49 0.04 3.12
N VAL A 194 -83.97 -1.06 3.66
CA VAL A 194 -84.71 -1.92 4.62
C VAL A 194 -85.05 -1.15 5.90
N ARG A 195 -84.09 -0.42 6.49
CA ARG A 195 -84.37 0.41 7.68
C ARG A 195 -85.35 1.55 7.41
N ARG A 196 -85.51 2.05 6.17
CA ARG A 196 -86.50 3.08 5.81
C ARG A 196 -87.91 2.49 5.77
N GLN A 197 -88.06 1.24 5.33
CA GLN A 197 -89.32 0.49 5.46
C GLN A 197 -89.63 0.21 6.93
N TYR A 198 -88.72 -0.44 7.66
CA TYR A 198 -88.93 -0.81 9.07
C TYR A 198 -89.08 0.40 10.01
N ARG A 199 -88.44 1.54 9.70
CA ARG A 199 -88.65 2.80 10.42
C ARG A 199 -90.06 3.33 10.30
N LYS A 200 -90.86 3.00 9.27
CA LYS A 200 -92.30 3.34 9.28
C LYS A 200 -93.00 2.69 10.48
N VAL A 201 -92.76 1.39 10.67
CA VAL A 201 -93.32 0.59 11.78
C VAL A 201 -92.83 1.11 13.13
N ILE A 202 -91.50 1.24 13.31
CA ILE A 202 -90.91 1.78 14.55
C ILE A 202 -91.36 3.22 14.81
N TRP A 203 -91.56 4.05 13.80
CA TRP A 203 -92.00 5.43 14.01
C TRP A 203 -93.45 5.49 14.51
N SER A 204 -94.36 4.65 14.02
CA SER A 204 -95.71 4.56 14.59
C SER A 204 -95.69 4.16 16.07
N VAL A 205 -94.96 3.09 16.42
CA VAL A 205 -94.81 2.62 17.81
C VAL A 205 -94.11 3.69 18.67
N GLY A 206 -93.04 4.29 18.13
CA GLY A 206 -92.24 5.31 18.79
C GLY A 206 -92.91 6.68 18.89
N VAL A 207 -93.95 6.97 18.09
CA VAL A 207 -94.80 8.15 18.28
C VAL A 207 -95.71 7.95 19.49
N VAL A 208 -96.27 6.76 19.68
CA VAL A 208 -97.00 6.41 20.92
C VAL A 208 -96.05 6.49 22.13
N GLU A 209 -94.90 5.82 22.07
CA GLU A 209 -93.91 5.79 23.15
C GLU A 209 -93.31 7.19 23.45
N LYS A 210 -93.01 8.02 22.43
CA LYS A 210 -92.51 9.39 22.64
C LYS A 210 -93.61 10.43 22.80
N ALA A 211 -94.89 10.11 22.65
CA ALA A 211 -95.97 10.88 23.27
C ALA A 211 -95.90 10.67 24.80
N ILE A 212 -95.93 9.41 25.24
CA ILE A 212 -95.79 8.99 26.65
C ILE A 212 -94.51 9.57 27.30
N LEU A 213 -93.41 9.72 26.56
CA LEU A 213 -92.15 10.26 27.09
C LEU A 213 -91.86 11.75 26.83
N ARG A 214 -92.40 12.41 25.79
CA ARG A 214 -92.28 13.89 25.64
C ARG A 214 -93.32 14.68 26.43
N TRP A 215 -94.30 13.98 26.98
CA TRP A 215 -94.95 14.33 28.24
C TRP A 215 -93.92 14.66 29.37
N ARG A 216 -92.57 14.44 29.19
CA ARG A 216 -91.51 14.70 30.19
C ARG A 216 -90.13 15.37 29.82
N LYS A 217 -89.62 15.55 28.55
CA LYS A 217 -88.28 16.22 28.28
C LYS A 217 -87.97 16.79 26.83
N LYS A 218 -86.91 17.65 26.65
CA LYS A 218 -86.77 18.67 25.53
C LYS A 218 -85.32 19.11 25.04
N ARG A 219 -85.13 19.45 23.73
CA ARG A 219 -84.12 20.37 22.98
C ARG A 219 -82.59 19.99 22.65
N LYS A 220 -81.76 20.84 21.92
CA LYS A 220 -80.54 20.54 21.01
C LYS A 220 -79.40 21.66 20.72
N GLY A 221 -78.23 21.40 20.00
CA GLY A 221 -76.96 22.29 19.74
C GLY A 221 -76.09 22.27 18.37
N LEU A 222 -74.76 22.70 18.26
CA LEU A 222 -73.99 23.27 17.02
C LEU A 222 -72.49 22.82 16.51
N ARG A 223 -71.51 23.69 15.98
CA ARG A 223 -70.31 23.42 15.01
C ARG A 223 -68.95 24.30 15.00
N GLY A 224 -67.88 24.05 14.12
CA GLY A 224 -66.53 24.80 13.92
C GLY A 224 -65.61 24.60 12.60
N ILE A 225 -64.36 25.22 12.40
CA ILE A 225 -63.51 25.47 11.11
C ILE A 225 -61.88 25.53 11.19
N ALA A 226 -61.01 25.52 10.09
CA ALA A 226 -59.47 25.71 9.94
C ALA A 226 -58.92 26.00 8.44
N ASN A 227 -57.65 26.15 7.85
CA ASN A 227 -56.12 26.10 8.06
C ASN A 227 -55.16 26.56 6.80
N GLY A 228 -53.78 26.77 6.84
CA GLY A 228 -52.78 26.96 5.66
C GLY A 228 -51.18 27.18 5.89
N MET A 229 -50.16 26.75 5.03
CA MET A 229 -48.63 26.56 5.33
C MET A 229 -47.42 26.91 4.23
N PRO A 230 -46.17 26.28 4.02
CA PRO A 230 -44.77 26.92 3.78
C PRO A 230 -43.70 26.38 2.66
N VAL A 231 -42.33 26.68 2.65
CA VAL A 231 -41.23 26.38 1.58
C VAL A 231 -39.65 26.37 1.94
N GLU A 232 -38.64 26.07 1.03
CA GLU A 232 -37.10 25.78 1.12
C GLU A 232 -36.03 26.77 0.40
N MET A 233 -34.67 26.67 0.08
CA MET A 233 -33.44 25.73 -0.09
C MET A 233 -31.98 26.48 0.05
N THR A 234 -30.65 26.29 -0.36
CA THR A 234 -29.67 25.57 -1.37
C THR A 234 -28.07 25.57 -1.00
N VAL A 235 -27.02 25.38 -1.90
CA VAL A 235 -25.48 25.13 -1.67
C VAL A 235 -24.41 25.87 -2.65
N ASP A 236 -23.05 25.70 -2.96
CA ASP A 236 -21.93 24.65 -3.21
C ASP A 236 -20.35 25.11 -3.13
N ILE A 237 -19.27 24.48 -3.76
CA ILE A 237 -17.72 24.58 -3.47
C ILE A 237 -16.57 24.17 -4.56
N GLU A 238 -15.22 24.56 -4.54
CA GLU A 238 -14.03 23.99 -5.39
C GLU A 238 -12.43 24.22 -5.08
N ALA A 239 -11.38 23.74 -5.88
CA ALA A 239 -9.89 23.42 -5.52
C ALA A 239 -8.64 23.43 -6.59
N ALA A 240 -7.35 22.93 -6.30
CA ALA A 240 -6.08 22.86 -7.21
C ALA A 240 -4.76 21.99 -6.80
N SER A 241 -3.66 21.73 -7.64
CA SER A 241 -2.26 21.10 -7.30
C SER A 241 -1.07 20.99 -8.40
N THR A 242 0.26 20.62 -8.14
CA THR A 242 1.46 20.43 -9.13
C THR A 242 2.87 19.78 -8.65
N ALA A 243 3.97 19.59 -9.50
CA ALA A 243 5.33 18.92 -9.21
C ALA A 243 6.59 19.10 -10.22
N GLU A 244 7.85 18.60 -9.96
CA GLU A 244 9.13 18.64 -10.82
C GLU A 244 10.24 17.50 -10.63
N GLU A 245 11.20 17.28 -11.57
CA GLU A 245 12.47 16.46 -11.44
C GLU A 245 13.64 16.86 -12.42
N GLY A 246 14.94 16.66 -12.06
CA GLY A 246 16.07 16.78 -13.02
C GLY A 246 17.51 16.36 -12.61
N PHE A 247 17.93 16.63 -11.36
CA PHE A 247 19.31 16.47 -10.84
C PHE A 247 19.94 15.05 -10.91
N PHE A 248 19.14 14.01 -11.15
CA PHE A 248 19.47 12.62 -10.78
C PHE A 248 20.41 11.83 -11.71
N GLN A 249 20.89 12.41 -12.83
CA GLN A 249 21.58 11.64 -13.87
C GLN A 249 23.10 11.49 -13.65
N ALA A 250 23.84 12.59 -13.42
CA ALA A 250 25.31 12.56 -13.32
C ALA A 250 25.81 11.73 -12.11
N SER A 251 25.13 11.88 -10.97
CA SER A 251 25.42 11.16 -9.71
C SER A 251 25.36 9.64 -9.87
N ARG A 252 24.65 9.13 -10.88
CA ARG A 252 24.53 7.70 -11.17
C ARG A 252 25.85 7.10 -11.66
N GLN A 253 26.49 7.69 -12.67
CA GLN A 253 27.70 7.11 -13.30
C GLN A 253 28.83 6.93 -12.27
N GLN A 254 29.01 7.92 -11.40
CA GLN A 254 29.97 7.85 -10.30
C GLN A 254 29.70 6.67 -9.33
N ALA A 255 28.44 6.27 -9.14
CA ALA A 255 28.09 5.13 -8.29
C ALA A 255 28.42 3.78 -8.96
N GLU A 256 28.38 3.73 -10.29
CA GLU A 256 28.67 2.50 -11.05
C GLU A 256 30.17 2.16 -11.01
N ASP A 257 31.03 3.17 -11.10
CA ASP A 257 32.48 3.05 -10.90
C ASP A 257 32.87 2.54 -9.50
N ARG A 258 32.18 3.00 -8.45
CA ARG A 258 32.51 2.66 -7.05
C ARG A 258 32.38 1.17 -6.78
N PHE A 259 31.31 0.50 -7.24
CA PHE A 259 31.17 -0.95 -7.02
C PHE A 259 32.15 -1.77 -7.88
N ASN A 260 32.47 -1.33 -9.11
CA ASN A 260 33.45 -2.00 -9.95
C ASN A 260 34.85 -2.01 -9.29
N ARG A 261 35.27 -0.88 -8.69
CA ARG A 261 36.52 -0.78 -7.91
C ARG A 261 36.53 -1.73 -6.70
N SER A 262 35.40 -1.88 -6.02
CA SER A 262 35.25 -2.83 -4.90
C SER A 262 35.40 -4.30 -5.34
N VAL A 263 34.84 -4.69 -6.49
CA VAL A 263 35.03 -6.05 -7.04
C VAL A 263 36.50 -6.32 -7.37
N VAL A 264 37.20 -5.36 -7.99
CA VAL A 264 38.63 -5.47 -8.30
C VAL A 264 39.49 -5.62 -7.02
N ARG A 265 39.10 -4.99 -5.90
CA ARG A 265 39.78 -5.20 -4.61
C ARG A 265 39.61 -6.61 -4.05
N VAL A 266 38.42 -7.18 -4.14
CA VAL A 266 38.17 -8.57 -3.69
C VAL A 266 38.81 -9.59 -4.65
N GLN A 267 38.97 -9.27 -5.94
CA GLN A 267 39.82 -10.02 -6.86
C GLN A 267 41.31 -9.97 -6.48
N ALA A 268 41.83 -8.80 -6.10
CA ALA A 268 43.21 -8.63 -5.67
C ALA A 268 43.51 -9.36 -4.34
N LEU A 269 42.56 -9.34 -3.39
CA LEU A 269 42.62 -10.11 -2.14
C LEU A 269 42.91 -11.59 -2.38
N PHE A 270 42.15 -12.23 -3.28
CA PHE A 270 42.32 -13.65 -3.56
C PHE A 270 43.72 -13.98 -4.12
N ARG A 271 44.29 -13.07 -4.93
CA ARG A 271 45.59 -13.25 -5.61
C ARG A 271 46.82 -13.08 -4.70
N CYS A 272 46.68 -12.49 -3.51
CA CYS A 272 47.83 -12.12 -2.67
C CYS A 272 47.71 -12.68 -1.24
N HIS A 273 48.53 -13.69 -0.92
CA HIS A 273 48.45 -14.40 0.38
C HIS A 273 48.58 -13.48 1.61
N ARG A 274 49.44 -12.45 1.55
CA ARG A 274 49.51 -11.40 2.59
C ARG A 274 48.17 -10.68 2.81
N ALA A 275 47.47 -10.34 1.73
CA ALA A 275 46.17 -9.68 1.82
C ALA A 275 45.10 -10.62 2.41
N GLN A 276 45.19 -11.93 2.16
CA GLN A 276 44.32 -12.93 2.78
C GLN A 276 44.47 -12.93 4.32
N HIS A 277 45.70 -12.92 4.85
CA HIS A 277 45.93 -12.83 6.30
C HIS A 277 45.48 -11.47 6.88
N GLU A 278 45.75 -10.36 6.20
CA GLU A 278 45.23 -9.03 6.59
C GLU A 278 43.69 -9.02 6.66
N TYR A 279 43.01 -9.61 5.67
CA TYR A 279 41.55 -9.76 5.66
C TYR A 279 41.05 -10.66 6.79
N ARG A 280 41.74 -11.78 7.07
CA ARG A 280 41.37 -12.73 8.14
C ARG A 280 41.51 -12.11 9.52
N ARG A 281 42.61 -11.40 9.81
CA ARG A 281 42.78 -10.64 11.06
C ARG A 281 41.68 -9.60 11.25
N MET A 282 41.38 -8.82 10.20
CA MET A 282 40.30 -7.85 10.22
C MET A 282 38.92 -8.49 10.45
N ARG A 283 38.65 -9.68 9.87
CA ARG A 283 37.38 -10.40 10.10
C ARG A 283 37.27 -10.89 11.54
N ILE A 284 38.32 -11.47 12.10
CA ILE A 284 38.36 -11.94 13.50
C ILE A 284 38.15 -10.75 14.45
N ALA A 285 38.88 -9.65 14.27
CA ALA A 285 38.70 -8.43 15.08
C ALA A 285 37.28 -7.85 15.00
N HIS A 286 36.61 -7.98 13.84
CA HIS A 286 35.20 -7.60 13.67
C HIS A 286 34.22 -8.58 14.34
N GLU A 287 34.51 -9.87 14.36
CA GLU A 287 33.72 -10.86 15.08
C GLU A 287 33.85 -10.69 16.60
N GLU A 288 35.06 -10.42 17.10
CA GLU A 288 35.34 -10.02 18.48
C GLU A 288 34.59 -8.74 18.87
N ALA A 289 34.80 -7.64 18.14
CA ALA A 289 34.16 -6.34 18.43
C ALA A 289 32.63 -6.41 18.39
N LYS A 290 32.06 -7.28 17.54
CA LYS A 290 30.60 -7.51 17.47
C LYS A 290 30.08 -8.27 18.69
N LEU A 291 30.84 -9.23 19.21
CA LEU A 291 30.51 -9.93 20.46
C LEU A 291 30.64 -8.99 21.67
N GLU A 292 31.66 -8.13 21.70
CA GLU A 292 31.82 -7.09 22.73
C GLU A 292 30.67 -6.08 22.69
N PHE A 293 30.31 -5.56 21.52
CA PHE A 293 29.21 -4.62 21.34
C PHE A 293 27.86 -5.24 21.77
N SER A 294 27.62 -6.52 21.43
CA SER A 294 26.41 -7.24 21.86
C SER A 294 26.35 -7.47 23.38
N LYS A 295 27.49 -7.67 24.05
CA LYS A 295 27.55 -7.74 25.52
C LYS A 295 27.31 -6.37 26.15
N GLY A 296 27.92 -5.32 25.60
CA GLY A 296 27.72 -3.93 26.03
C GLY A 296 26.25 -3.49 25.95
N GLN A 297 25.54 -3.85 24.87
CA GLN A 297 24.09 -3.59 24.75
C GLN A 297 23.24 -4.34 25.78
N GLN A 298 23.68 -5.50 26.29
CA GLN A 298 22.99 -6.25 27.34
C GLN A 298 23.32 -5.75 28.76
N GLN A 299 24.46 -5.07 28.93
CA GLN A 299 24.91 -4.50 30.21
C GLN A 299 24.57 -3.01 30.37
N ALA A 300 24.16 -2.33 29.30
CA ALA A 300 23.67 -0.96 29.37
C ALA A 300 22.41 -0.88 30.26
N PRO A 301 22.42 -0.09 31.36
CA PRO A 301 21.23 0.06 32.19
C PRO A 301 20.12 0.72 31.36
N ALA A 302 18.90 0.21 31.48
CA ALA A 302 17.75 0.73 30.76
C ALA A 302 17.36 2.12 31.29
N CYS A 303 17.97 3.16 30.71
CA CYS A 303 17.60 4.56 30.93
C CYS A 303 16.15 4.79 30.49
N ARG A 304 15.22 4.65 31.44
CA ARG A 304 13.80 4.97 31.24
C ARG A 304 13.65 6.44 30.84
N ARG A 305 12.91 6.68 29.77
CA ARG A 305 12.10 7.88 29.59
C ARG A 305 10.65 7.53 29.93
#